data_AF-A0A7D5QZ83-F1
#
_entry.id   AF-A0A7D5QZ83-F1
#
_cell.length_a   1.000
_cell.length_b   1.000
_cell.length_c   1.000
_cell.angle_alpha   90.00
_cell.angle_beta   90.00
_cell.angle_gamma   90.00
#
_symmetry.space_group_name_H-M   'P 1'
#
loop_
_entity.id
_entity.type
_entity.pdbx_description
1 polymer ?
#
loop_
_entity_poly.entity_id
_entity_poly.type
_entity_poly.pdbx_seq_one_letter_code
_entity_poly.pdbx_strand_id
1 'polypeptide(L)'
;MSVLLATLIVVGTSTPVWAAQLDARINPNTETSPFKMTYLKTVFIEYPNGGNLFDELKGKEWTISGTADISNPGVQQLKNELNRGIANDGSQAQIDDLVVDYEIHLKARNINTSIDYRVILEGTLADYVITDDGQRTLVDLGWRAMSTDKEIVIDGVEINIPINILRDQEPEVYTFFAGTEAENVLGKHLINADFILEQPLTNWHFLFDPTGINVDAGTFGLDDEIAGFVVSSWTMGESSIREGRQVERVFEASVTSDQTYIVRSVQSTDTANLSTIGFGALDNLDGIEIAGVTPTPPEDYMTTSTGDFPVMIVYGMAGIAAVAGIAFFFVSSRSLKNEKQGQQGIDPERLVGYQTSASSGGYQTNRGEAQLKDDTDYQQTRSVYEGDSTQSPPPQATPSTEEEAACGCAASAEMGSECDCAMQGACLCDATCRCGADICKEQANSMS
;
A
#
# COMPACT_ATOMS: atom_id res chain seq x y z
N MET A 1 3.42 41.74 -19.95
CA MET A 1 2.78 40.85 -20.93
C MET A 1 3.30 39.46 -20.65
N SER A 2 2.39 38.57 -20.22
CA SER A 2 2.64 37.33 -19.50
C SER A 2 3.47 36.32 -20.29
N VAL A 3 4.56 35.83 -19.71
CA VAL A 3 5.24 34.62 -20.18
C VAL A 3 4.99 33.54 -19.13
N LEU A 4 4.11 32.61 -19.50
CA LEU A 4 3.78 31.40 -18.76
C LEU A 4 4.93 30.42 -19.00
N LEU A 5 5.85 30.29 -18.04
CA LEU A 5 6.89 29.26 -18.08
C LEU A 5 6.35 28.02 -17.35
N ALA A 6 5.87 27.05 -18.14
CA ALA A 6 5.57 25.72 -17.64
C ALA A 6 6.89 25.07 -17.18
N THR A 7 7.02 24.88 -15.87
CA THR A 7 8.11 24.12 -15.26
C THR A 7 8.01 22.66 -15.71
N LEU A 8 8.96 22.26 -16.53
CA LEU A 8 9.17 20.88 -16.95
C LEU A 8 9.68 20.07 -15.75
N ILE A 9 8.78 19.46 -14.99
CA ILE A 9 9.12 18.42 -14.01
C ILE A 9 9.52 17.19 -14.82
N VAL A 10 10.81 16.98 -15.01
CA VAL A 10 11.34 15.72 -15.55
C VAL A 10 11.24 14.69 -14.43
N VAL A 11 10.17 13.90 -14.48
CA VAL A 11 9.98 12.68 -13.71
C VAL A 11 11.01 11.65 -14.20
N GLY A 12 12.17 11.59 -13.56
CA GLY A 12 13.09 10.47 -13.68
C GLY A 12 12.63 9.38 -12.72
N THR A 13 12.14 8.26 -13.27
CA THR A 13 11.76 7.01 -12.56
C THR A 13 11.26 7.23 -11.12
N SER A 14 10.19 8.02 -10.96
CA SER A 14 9.51 8.10 -9.68
C SER A 14 8.78 6.77 -9.45
N THR A 15 9.37 5.89 -8.64
CA THR A 15 8.54 5.09 -7.75
C THR A 15 7.58 6.05 -7.05
N PRO A 16 6.31 5.70 -6.79
CA PRO A 16 5.46 6.54 -5.96
C PRO A 16 6.24 6.82 -4.67
N VAL A 17 6.70 8.06 -4.52
CA VAL A 17 7.40 8.50 -3.33
C VAL A 17 6.24 8.73 -2.37
N TRP A 18 6.09 7.91 -1.34
CA TRP A 18 5.22 8.18 -0.18
C TRP A 18 6.11 8.51 1.00
N ALA A 19 5.67 9.38 1.91
CA ALA A 19 6.55 9.87 2.97
C ALA A 19 6.83 8.79 4.01
N ALA A 20 5.85 8.34 4.78
CA ALA A 20 5.94 7.13 5.59
C ALA A 20 5.04 6.03 5.01
N GLN A 21 5.51 4.79 5.03
CA GLN A 21 4.81 3.63 4.47
C GLN A 21 4.89 2.48 5.44
N LEU A 22 3.77 2.15 6.08
CA LEU A 22 3.66 0.99 6.96
C LEU A 22 3.17 -0.22 6.17
N ASP A 23 3.83 -1.35 6.33
CA ASP A 23 3.32 -2.68 5.99
C ASP A 23 3.52 -3.59 7.20
N ALA A 24 2.44 -4.10 7.76
CA ALA A 24 2.50 -4.99 8.91
C ALA A 24 1.47 -6.10 8.83
N ARG A 25 1.90 -7.27 9.31
CA ARG A 25 1.06 -8.46 9.39
C ARG A 25 1.09 -9.00 10.81
N ILE A 26 0.04 -8.71 11.55
CA ILE A 26 -0.12 -9.17 12.92
C ILE A 26 -0.67 -10.59 12.93
N ASN A 27 0.02 -11.48 13.63
CA ASN A 27 -0.44 -12.82 13.92
C ASN A 27 -0.66 -12.93 15.44
N PRO A 28 -1.91 -12.87 15.92
CA PRO A 28 -2.22 -12.99 17.34
C PRO A 28 -1.88 -14.37 17.94
N ASN A 29 -1.58 -15.37 17.10
CA ASN A 29 -1.23 -16.71 17.53
C ASN A 29 0.28 -16.94 17.72
N THR A 30 1.10 -15.92 17.45
CA THR A 30 2.56 -15.95 17.63
C THR A 30 3.00 -14.88 18.62
N GLU A 31 4.18 -15.07 19.22
CA GLU A 31 4.76 -14.10 20.15
C GLU A 31 5.22 -12.82 19.44
N THR A 32 5.58 -12.94 18.15
CA THR A 32 6.07 -11.84 17.34
C THR A 32 5.43 -11.81 15.95
N SER A 33 5.45 -10.62 15.34
CA SER A 33 4.91 -10.35 14.00
C SER A 33 5.85 -9.43 13.21
N PRO A 34 6.05 -9.65 11.90
CA PRO A 34 6.90 -8.80 11.10
C PRO A 34 6.23 -7.46 10.78
N PHE A 35 7.06 -6.42 10.67
CA PHE A 35 6.66 -5.13 10.11
C PHE A 35 7.76 -4.59 9.20
N LYS A 36 7.34 -3.71 8.29
CA LYS A 36 8.20 -2.88 7.45
C LYS A 36 7.68 -1.45 7.50
N MET A 37 8.59 -0.51 7.66
CA MET A 37 8.30 0.91 7.62
C MET A 37 9.31 1.63 6.72
N THR A 38 8.84 2.31 5.68
CA THR A 38 9.70 3.08 4.76
C THR A 38 9.46 4.58 4.91
N TYR A 39 10.54 5.33 5.06
CA TYR A 39 10.57 6.79 5.13
C TYR A 39 11.27 7.39 3.92
N LEU A 40 10.59 8.28 3.21
CA LEU A 40 11.12 9.02 2.06
C LEU A 40 10.96 10.52 2.25
N LYS A 41 11.99 11.26 1.83
CA LYS A 41 11.98 12.72 1.75
C LYS A 41 12.87 13.17 0.62
N THR A 42 12.44 14.16 -0.13
CA THR A 42 13.30 14.85 -1.09
C THR A 42 13.47 16.30 -0.67
N VAL A 43 14.71 16.77 -0.68
CA VAL A 43 15.07 18.17 -0.50
C VAL A 43 15.51 18.74 -1.84
N PHE A 44 15.02 19.93 -2.17
CA PHE A 44 15.46 20.73 -3.29
C PHE A 44 16.15 21.99 -2.76
N ILE A 45 17.36 22.24 -3.23
CA ILE A 45 18.08 23.50 -3.05
C ILE A 45 18.09 24.19 -4.41
N GLU A 46 17.34 25.26 -4.57
CA GLU A 46 17.09 25.93 -5.84
C GLU A 46 17.90 27.24 -5.93
N TYR A 47 18.64 27.38 -7.04
CA TYR A 47 19.52 28.51 -7.33
C TYR A 47 19.34 28.97 -8.79
N PRO A 48 18.14 29.43 -9.19
CA PRO A 48 17.80 29.70 -10.59
C PRO A 48 18.69 30.76 -11.27
N ASN A 49 19.35 31.62 -10.48
CA ASN A 49 20.23 32.69 -10.95
C ASN A 49 21.74 32.39 -10.75
N GLY A 50 22.10 31.14 -10.43
CA GLY A 50 23.48 30.78 -10.08
C GLY A 50 23.90 31.34 -8.71
N GLY A 51 25.14 31.81 -8.59
CA GLY A 51 25.70 32.38 -7.36
C GLY A 51 26.60 31.39 -6.60
N ASN A 52 27.06 31.79 -5.42
CA ASN A 52 28.08 31.05 -4.68
C ASN A 52 27.62 29.64 -4.27
N LEU A 53 26.34 29.48 -3.87
CA LEU A 53 25.78 28.17 -3.54
C LEU A 53 25.74 27.22 -4.74
N PHE A 54 25.43 27.74 -5.94
CA PHE A 54 25.53 26.98 -7.18
C PHE A 54 26.98 26.61 -7.49
N ASP A 55 27.90 27.56 -7.37
CA ASP A 55 29.32 27.33 -7.64
C ASP A 55 29.91 26.26 -6.75
N GLU A 56 29.41 26.14 -5.51
CA GLU A 56 29.81 25.10 -4.57
C GLU A 56 29.19 23.75 -4.89
N LEU A 57 27.93 23.70 -5.36
CA LEU A 57 27.23 22.44 -5.63
C LEU A 57 27.47 21.90 -7.04
N LYS A 58 27.82 22.74 -8.02
CA LYS A 58 27.86 22.35 -9.44
C LYS A 58 28.74 21.13 -9.68
N GLY A 59 28.19 20.15 -10.39
CA GLY A 59 28.89 18.92 -10.75
C GLY A 59 29.06 17.90 -9.60
N LYS A 60 28.57 18.19 -8.39
CA LYS A 60 28.57 17.23 -7.28
C LYS A 60 27.44 16.22 -7.45
N GLU A 61 27.80 14.95 -7.31
CA GLU A 61 26.89 13.82 -7.27
C GLU A 61 27.51 12.75 -6.39
N TRP A 62 26.77 12.29 -5.38
CA TRP A 62 27.22 11.23 -4.49
C TRP A 62 26.04 10.45 -3.92
N THR A 63 26.33 9.23 -3.48
CA THR A 63 25.39 8.35 -2.80
C THR A 63 26.06 7.78 -1.57
N ILE A 64 25.37 7.84 -0.44
CA ILE A 64 25.72 7.18 0.81
C ILE A 64 24.62 6.15 1.08
N SER A 65 25.01 4.91 1.32
CA SER A 65 24.05 3.85 1.67
C SER A 65 24.68 2.88 2.65
N GLY A 66 23.83 2.21 3.43
CA GLY A 66 24.27 1.22 4.40
C GLY A 66 23.11 0.37 4.89
N THR A 67 23.47 -0.71 5.57
CA THR A 67 22.54 -1.63 6.22
C THR A 67 23.13 -2.01 7.57
N ALA A 68 22.32 -2.02 8.61
CA ALA A 68 22.74 -2.37 9.96
C ALA A 68 21.59 -3.01 10.74
N ASP A 69 21.94 -3.97 11.59
CA ASP A 69 20.99 -4.64 12.49
C ASP A 69 21.24 -4.21 13.95
N ILE A 70 20.53 -4.85 14.89
CA ILE A 70 20.61 -4.56 16.31
C ILE A 70 22.00 -4.78 16.93
N SER A 71 22.97 -5.39 16.23
CA SER A 71 24.37 -5.41 16.68
C SER A 71 25.04 -4.04 16.62
N ASN A 72 24.49 -3.11 15.82
CA ASN A 72 24.95 -1.74 15.71
C ASN A 72 24.37 -0.86 16.84
N PRO A 73 25.20 -0.10 17.59
CA PRO A 73 24.73 0.79 18.65
C PRO A 73 23.72 1.85 18.17
N GLY A 74 23.85 2.34 16.93
CA GLY A 74 22.92 3.32 16.35
C GLY A 74 21.52 2.73 16.11
N VAL A 75 21.45 1.46 15.69
CA VAL A 75 20.19 0.73 15.53
C VAL A 75 19.55 0.43 16.88
N GLN A 76 20.35 0.08 17.89
CA GLN A 76 19.85 -0.06 19.27
C GLN A 76 19.27 1.24 19.81
N GLN A 77 19.95 2.36 19.57
CA GLN A 77 19.44 3.68 19.92
C GLN A 77 18.11 3.95 19.21
N LEU A 78 18.02 3.74 17.90
CA LEU A 78 16.79 3.91 17.15
C LEU A 78 15.66 3.06 17.72
N LYS A 79 15.88 1.75 17.92
CA LYS A 79 14.89 0.85 18.52
C LYS A 79 14.38 1.37 19.86
N ASN A 80 15.28 1.82 20.74
CA ASN A 80 14.91 2.35 22.05
C ASN A 80 14.08 3.65 21.94
N GLU A 81 14.42 4.54 21.01
CA GLU A 81 13.69 5.77 20.77
C GLU A 81 12.27 5.49 20.21
N LEU A 82 12.16 4.54 19.27
CA LEU A 82 10.88 4.08 18.72
C LEU A 82 10.01 3.43 19.80
N ASN A 83 10.56 2.51 20.58
CA ASN A 83 9.83 1.86 21.70
C ASN A 83 9.40 2.87 22.76
N ARG A 84 10.20 3.92 23.00
CA ARG A 84 9.80 5.02 23.88
C ARG A 84 8.63 5.80 23.29
N GLY A 85 8.62 6.05 21.98
CA GLY A 85 7.48 6.65 21.26
C GLY A 85 6.21 5.82 21.42
N ILE A 86 6.27 4.53 21.07
CA ILE A 86 5.17 3.57 21.19
C ILE A 86 4.59 3.55 22.61
N ALA A 87 5.46 3.49 23.63
CA ALA A 87 5.03 3.52 25.03
C ALA A 87 4.40 4.87 25.45
N ASN A 88 4.90 5.99 24.92
CA ASN A 88 4.31 7.32 25.18
C ASN A 88 2.93 7.48 24.52
N ASP A 89 2.70 6.78 23.41
CA ASP A 89 1.41 6.70 22.72
C ASP A 89 0.41 5.77 23.47
N GLY A 90 0.85 5.15 24.56
CA GLY A 90 0.06 4.28 25.44
C GLY A 90 0.09 2.80 25.05
N SER A 91 0.67 2.46 23.90
CA SER A 91 0.77 1.09 23.43
C SER A 91 1.74 0.28 24.29
N GLN A 92 1.40 -0.99 24.53
CA GLN A 92 2.25 -1.96 25.21
C GLN A 92 3.17 -2.73 24.25
N ALA A 93 2.89 -2.66 22.94
CA ALA A 93 3.69 -3.34 21.94
C ALA A 93 5.14 -2.81 21.92
N GLN A 94 6.06 -3.66 21.48
CA GLN A 94 7.48 -3.34 21.43
C GLN A 94 8.12 -3.88 20.17
N ILE A 95 9.08 -3.15 19.63
CA ILE A 95 10.00 -3.64 18.61
C ILE A 95 11.06 -4.49 19.32
N ASP A 96 11.12 -5.77 18.97
CA ASP A 96 12.09 -6.72 19.52
C ASP A 96 13.40 -6.72 18.71
N ASP A 97 13.29 -6.86 17.39
CA ASP A 97 14.41 -6.79 16.45
C ASP A 97 14.21 -5.69 15.40
N LEU A 98 15.33 -5.19 14.86
CA LEU A 98 15.34 -4.10 13.89
C LEU A 98 16.57 -4.19 12.96
N VAL A 99 16.29 -4.15 11.67
CA VAL A 99 17.24 -3.94 10.57
C VAL A 99 16.90 -2.60 9.92
N VAL A 100 17.94 -1.82 9.63
CA VAL A 100 17.84 -0.49 9.03
C VAL A 100 18.62 -0.47 7.74
N ASP A 101 17.94 -0.23 6.63
CA ASP A 101 18.54 0.11 5.35
C ASP A 101 18.38 1.60 5.09
N TYR A 102 19.45 2.28 4.70
CA TYR A 102 19.38 3.70 4.37
C TYR A 102 20.12 4.01 3.08
N GLU A 103 19.62 5.02 2.38
CA GLU A 103 20.23 5.58 1.18
C GLU A 103 19.99 7.09 1.13
N ILE A 104 21.05 7.85 0.88
CA ILE A 104 21.02 9.29 0.70
C ILE A 104 21.74 9.58 -0.61
N HIS A 105 21.03 10.19 -1.56
CA HIS A 105 21.57 10.52 -2.88
C HIS A 105 21.47 12.02 -3.12
N LEU A 106 22.62 12.67 -3.34
CA LEU A 106 22.68 14.07 -3.76
C LEU A 106 23.02 14.14 -5.24
N LYS A 107 22.26 14.96 -5.97
CA LYS A 107 22.53 15.27 -7.38
C LYS A 107 22.36 16.75 -7.66
N ALA A 108 23.47 17.43 -7.93
CA ALA A 108 23.47 18.81 -8.36
C ALA A 108 23.14 18.93 -9.86
N ARG A 109 22.30 19.91 -10.19
CA ARG A 109 21.93 20.30 -11.56
C ARG A 109 22.21 21.80 -11.74
N ASN A 110 21.94 22.32 -12.94
CA ASN A 110 22.25 23.71 -13.27
C ASN A 110 21.42 24.75 -12.51
N ILE A 111 20.20 24.40 -12.10
CA ILE A 111 19.27 25.34 -11.45
C ILE A 111 18.81 24.88 -10.07
N ASN A 112 19.08 23.63 -9.71
CA ASN A 112 18.79 23.07 -8.40
C ASN A 112 19.70 21.89 -8.06
N THR A 113 19.79 21.56 -6.79
CA THR A 113 20.29 20.29 -6.28
C THR A 113 19.12 19.53 -5.67
N SER A 114 18.98 18.24 -5.96
CA SER A 114 18.09 17.36 -5.21
C SER A 114 18.89 16.48 -4.26
N ILE A 115 18.33 16.25 -3.08
CA ILE A 115 18.84 15.29 -2.10
C ILE A 115 17.68 14.37 -1.74
N ASP A 116 17.80 13.11 -2.12
CA ASP A 116 16.80 12.08 -1.89
C ASP A 116 17.24 11.24 -0.69
N TYR A 117 16.38 11.15 0.32
CA TYR A 117 16.59 10.38 1.54
C TYR A 117 15.61 9.21 1.57
N ARG A 118 16.14 8.03 1.88
CA ARG A 118 15.37 6.80 2.10
C ARG A 118 15.90 6.09 3.33
N VAL A 119 14.99 5.76 4.25
CA VAL A 119 15.27 4.88 5.39
C VAL A 119 14.19 3.81 5.43
N ILE A 120 14.57 2.55 5.50
CA ILE A 120 13.68 1.40 5.62
C ILE A 120 13.99 0.72 6.94
N LEU A 121 12.95 0.50 7.74
CA LEU A 121 12.99 -0.26 8.97
C LEU A 121 12.27 -1.59 8.71
N GLU A 122 12.95 -2.70 8.91
CA GLU A 122 12.36 -4.03 8.89
C GLU A 122 12.64 -4.70 10.23
N GLY A 123 11.61 -5.26 10.87
CA GLY A 123 11.76 -5.78 12.21
C GLY A 123 10.60 -6.65 12.66
N THR A 124 10.63 -6.98 13.94
CA THR A 124 9.58 -7.76 14.61
C THR A 124 8.96 -6.95 15.72
N LEU A 125 7.63 -6.95 15.75
CA LEU A 125 6.82 -6.45 16.84
C LEU A 125 6.54 -7.61 17.81
N ALA A 126 6.52 -7.31 19.10
CA ALA A 126 6.19 -8.20 20.20
C ALA A 126 5.20 -7.51 21.14
N ASP A 127 4.64 -8.25 22.10
CA ASP A 127 3.75 -7.72 23.16
C ASP A 127 2.51 -6.97 22.66
N TYR A 128 2.12 -7.15 21.40
CA TYR A 128 0.91 -6.56 20.81
C TYR A 128 -0.37 -7.30 21.21
N VAL A 129 -0.29 -8.46 21.89
CA VAL A 129 -1.47 -9.16 22.42
C VAL A 129 -1.73 -8.69 23.85
N ILE A 130 -2.88 -8.06 24.08
CA ILE A 130 -3.29 -7.54 25.40
C ILE A 130 -3.85 -8.66 26.26
N THR A 131 -4.76 -9.46 25.70
CA THR A 131 -5.36 -10.61 26.37
C THR A 131 -5.91 -11.59 25.35
N ASP A 132 -5.97 -12.86 25.74
CA ASP A 132 -6.63 -13.92 25.00
C ASP A 132 -7.55 -14.69 25.96
N ASP A 133 -8.85 -14.72 25.65
CA ASP A 133 -9.85 -15.49 26.42
C ASP A 133 -10.16 -16.87 25.81
N GLY A 134 -9.44 -17.25 24.73
CA GLY A 134 -9.61 -18.50 24.00
C GLY A 134 -10.72 -18.47 22.94
N GLN A 135 -11.52 -17.40 22.87
CA GLN A 135 -12.48 -17.15 21.79
C GLN A 135 -12.15 -15.88 21.00
N ARG A 136 -11.63 -14.87 21.69
CA ARG A 136 -11.27 -13.57 21.14
C ARG A 136 -9.94 -13.12 21.74
N THR A 137 -9.04 -12.69 20.88
CA THR A 137 -7.77 -12.07 21.24
C THR A 137 -7.89 -10.56 21.09
N LEU A 138 -7.51 -9.79 22.11
CA LEU A 138 -7.42 -8.33 22.00
C LEU A 138 -6.00 -7.96 21.58
N VAL A 139 -5.90 -7.24 20.46
CA VAL A 139 -4.65 -6.84 19.82
C VAL A 139 -4.48 -5.33 19.92
N ASP A 140 -3.35 -4.89 20.44
CA ASP A 140 -2.92 -3.50 20.49
C ASP A 140 -2.48 -3.03 19.09
N LEU A 141 -3.09 -1.93 18.63
CA LEU A 141 -2.74 -1.31 17.36
C LEU A 141 -2.15 0.10 17.56
N GLY A 142 -1.92 0.58 18.78
CA GLY A 142 -1.45 1.94 19.07
C GLY A 142 0.00 2.25 18.68
N TRP A 143 0.77 1.25 18.24
CA TRP A 143 2.21 1.36 17.97
C TRP A 143 2.58 2.00 16.61
N ARG A 144 1.59 2.32 15.77
CA ARG A 144 1.77 2.59 14.32
C ARG A 144 2.54 3.87 13.97
N ALA A 145 2.74 4.79 14.91
CA ALA A 145 3.45 6.06 14.64
C ALA A 145 4.93 5.85 14.31
N MET A 146 5.62 4.97 15.04
CA MET A 146 7.06 4.64 14.86
C MET A 146 7.96 5.83 14.49
N SER A 147 7.76 6.98 15.14
CA SER A 147 8.48 8.24 14.88
C SER A 147 9.62 8.48 15.86
N THR A 148 10.62 9.25 15.44
CA THR A 148 11.60 9.84 16.36
C THR A 148 12.12 11.19 15.86
N ASP A 149 12.32 12.12 16.79
CA ASP A 149 12.92 13.43 16.55
C ASP A 149 14.42 13.49 16.89
N LYS A 150 15.02 12.37 17.33
CA LYS A 150 16.42 12.31 17.76
C LYS A 150 17.37 12.08 16.61
N GLU A 151 18.62 12.51 16.79
CA GLU A 151 19.74 12.13 15.94
C GLU A 151 19.98 10.63 16.04
N ILE A 152 20.09 9.97 14.88
CA ILE A 152 20.34 8.55 14.74
C ILE A 152 21.54 8.37 13.81
N VAL A 153 22.67 8.00 14.40
CA VAL A 153 23.93 7.81 13.70
C VAL A 153 24.22 6.32 13.56
N ILE A 154 24.26 5.82 12.33
CA ILE A 154 24.64 4.44 11.99
C ILE A 154 25.94 4.49 11.21
N ASP A 155 26.98 3.84 11.73
CA ASP A 155 28.32 3.78 11.11
C ASP A 155 28.90 5.15 10.73
N GLY A 156 28.61 6.17 11.55
CA GLY A 156 29.08 7.54 11.35
C GLY A 156 28.21 8.38 10.39
N VAL A 157 27.09 7.84 9.91
CA VAL A 157 26.12 8.55 9.06
C VAL A 157 24.87 8.88 9.88
N GLU A 158 24.53 10.17 9.98
CA GLU A 158 23.24 10.61 10.51
C GLU A 158 22.13 10.36 9.48
N ILE A 159 21.12 9.58 9.86
CA ILE A 159 20.05 9.14 8.95
C ILE A 159 18.70 9.82 9.17
N ASN A 160 18.48 10.47 10.32
CA ASN A 160 17.18 11.03 10.66
C ASN A 160 17.08 12.54 10.44
N ILE A 161 18.13 13.30 10.75
CA ILE A 161 18.13 14.77 10.61
C ILE A 161 18.81 15.19 9.29
N PRO A 162 18.05 15.61 8.25
CA PRO A 162 18.60 15.78 6.90
C PRO A 162 19.71 16.83 6.79
N ILE A 163 19.65 17.94 7.54
CA ILE A 163 20.68 18.99 7.47
C ILE A 163 22.07 18.50 7.93
N ASN A 164 22.13 17.51 8.82
CA ASN A 164 23.40 17.00 9.33
C ASN A 164 24.24 16.33 8.23
N ILE A 165 23.62 15.70 7.23
CA ILE A 165 24.39 15.14 6.10
C ILE A 165 25.11 16.24 5.30
N LEU A 166 24.49 17.42 5.17
CA LEU A 166 25.13 18.55 4.50
C LEU A 166 26.25 19.12 5.35
N ARG A 167 26.09 19.19 6.67
CA ARG A 167 27.19 19.59 7.57
C ARG A 167 28.41 18.69 7.40
N ASP A 168 28.19 17.39 7.27
CA ASP A 168 29.26 16.39 7.31
C ASP A 168 29.91 16.16 5.93
N GLN A 169 29.12 16.17 4.84
CA GLN A 169 29.60 15.95 3.47
C GLN A 169 29.86 17.22 2.68
N GLU A 170 29.14 18.30 2.98
CA GLU A 170 29.15 19.57 2.24
C GLU A 170 29.24 20.77 3.18
N PRO A 171 30.28 20.87 4.04
CA PRO A 171 30.32 21.84 5.14
C PRO A 171 30.23 23.30 4.66
N GLU A 172 30.74 23.61 3.47
CA GLU A 172 30.62 24.95 2.86
C GLU A 172 29.16 25.27 2.48
N VAL A 173 28.44 24.29 1.92
CA VAL A 173 27.00 24.40 1.61
C VAL A 173 26.18 24.57 2.89
N TYR A 174 26.49 23.83 3.94
CA TYR A 174 25.82 23.94 5.24
C TYR A 174 25.86 25.37 5.80
N THR A 175 26.95 26.11 5.60
CA THR A 175 27.06 27.50 6.10
C THR A 175 26.04 28.46 5.51
N PHE A 176 25.48 28.17 4.32
CA PHE A 176 24.41 28.98 3.74
C PHE A 176 23.08 28.82 4.50
N PHE A 177 22.90 27.69 5.19
CA PHE A 177 21.64 27.36 5.87
C PHE A 177 21.70 27.63 7.36
N ALA A 178 22.86 27.47 7.99
CA ALA A 178 23.04 27.67 9.43
C ALA A 178 22.57 29.06 9.89
N GLY A 179 21.71 29.10 10.90
CA GLY A 179 21.12 30.32 11.46
C GLY A 179 20.02 30.96 10.60
N THR A 180 19.57 30.30 9.54
CA THR A 180 18.50 30.80 8.65
C THR A 180 17.20 30.01 8.81
N GLU A 181 16.10 30.48 8.21
CA GLU A 181 14.85 29.73 8.20
C GLU A 181 14.97 28.37 7.47
N ALA A 182 15.86 28.26 6.49
CA ALA A 182 16.12 27.00 5.79
C ALA A 182 16.71 25.92 6.71
N GLU A 183 17.39 26.29 7.81
CA GLU A 183 17.82 25.33 8.82
C GLU A 183 16.64 24.58 9.43
N ASN A 184 15.52 25.27 9.69
CA ASN A 184 14.31 24.63 10.21
C ASN A 184 13.65 23.71 9.18
N VAL A 185 13.71 24.05 7.89
CA VAL A 185 13.18 23.21 6.81
C VAL A 185 14.00 21.94 6.66
N LEU A 186 15.33 22.07 6.63
CA LEU A 186 16.27 20.96 6.49
C LEU A 186 16.45 20.15 7.79
N GLY A 187 16.11 20.72 8.94
CA GLY A 187 16.18 20.08 10.25
C GLY A 187 14.95 19.23 10.58
N LYS A 188 13.88 19.27 9.78
CA LYS A 188 12.72 18.39 9.97
C LYS A 188 13.15 16.93 9.82
N HIS A 189 12.98 16.16 10.88
CA HIS A 189 13.35 14.74 10.93
C HIS A 189 12.63 13.93 9.84
N LEU A 190 13.30 12.89 9.35
CA LEU A 190 12.84 11.99 8.29
C LEU A 190 11.88 10.91 8.83
N ILE A 191 12.24 10.31 9.96
CA ILE A 191 11.53 9.20 10.61
C ILE A 191 10.33 9.76 11.38
N ASN A 192 9.24 10.02 10.65
CA ASN A 192 7.96 10.49 11.19
C ASN A 192 6.81 9.76 10.48
N ALA A 193 6.04 8.96 11.22
CA ALA A 193 4.79 8.37 10.79
C ALA A 193 3.63 8.74 11.74
N ASP A 194 3.71 9.88 12.43
CA ASP A 194 2.68 10.32 13.39
C ASP A 194 1.30 10.37 12.76
N PHE A 195 1.22 10.82 11.51
CA PHE A 195 -0.04 10.90 10.76
C PHE A 195 -0.72 9.53 10.59
N ILE A 196 0.05 8.43 10.51
CA ILE A 196 -0.50 7.07 10.44
C ILE A 196 -1.28 6.75 11.73
N LEU A 197 -0.77 7.16 12.89
CA LEU A 197 -1.48 6.97 14.15
C LEU A 197 -2.63 7.98 14.33
N GLU A 198 -2.45 9.23 13.90
CA GLU A 198 -3.47 10.28 13.98
C GLU A 198 -4.71 9.99 13.12
N GLN A 199 -4.57 9.21 12.04
CA GLN A 199 -5.69 8.73 11.24
C GLN A 199 -6.38 7.55 11.93
N PRO A 200 -7.61 7.71 12.45
CA PRO A 200 -8.32 6.62 13.12
C PRO A 200 -8.53 5.45 12.16
N LEU A 201 -8.35 4.22 12.64
CA LEU A 201 -8.51 3.01 11.82
C LEU A 201 -9.93 2.87 11.26
N THR A 202 -10.93 3.50 11.87
CA THR A 202 -12.31 3.55 11.35
C THR A 202 -12.42 4.31 10.02
N ASN A 203 -11.45 5.18 9.71
CA ASN A 203 -11.40 5.90 8.44
C ASN A 203 -10.66 5.11 7.35
N TRP A 204 -9.88 4.10 7.72
CA TRP A 204 -9.13 3.28 6.78
C TRP A 204 -10.08 2.36 6.02
N HIS A 205 -9.68 1.98 4.81
CA HIS A 205 -10.43 1.03 4.02
C HIS A 205 -10.26 -0.38 4.60
N PHE A 206 -11.38 -1.06 4.87
CA PHE A 206 -11.38 -2.41 5.44
C PHE A 206 -11.61 -3.47 4.35
N LEU A 207 -10.68 -4.42 4.26
CA LEU A 207 -10.77 -5.60 3.43
C LEU A 207 -10.86 -6.85 4.29
N PHE A 208 -11.80 -7.73 3.95
CA PHE A 208 -11.96 -9.03 4.58
C PHE A 208 -11.70 -10.13 3.54
N ASP A 209 -10.73 -11.00 3.85
CA ASP A 209 -10.35 -12.13 3.01
C ASP A 209 -10.68 -13.47 3.70
N PRO A 210 -11.73 -14.19 3.25
CA PRO A 210 -12.09 -15.51 3.76
C PRO A 210 -11.39 -16.67 3.02
N THR A 211 -10.36 -16.44 2.20
CA THR A 211 -9.81 -17.51 1.35
C THR A 211 -9.12 -18.62 2.15
N GLY A 212 -8.43 -18.29 3.25
CA GLY A 212 -7.63 -19.24 4.04
C GLY A 212 -8.41 -20.36 4.72
N ILE A 213 -9.71 -20.19 4.95
CA ILE A 213 -10.60 -21.20 5.56
C ILE A 213 -11.25 -22.16 4.55
N ASN A 214 -10.99 -22.01 3.25
CA ASN A 214 -11.55 -22.92 2.25
C ASN A 214 -10.84 -24.29 2.28
N VAL A 215 -11.62 -25.35 2.10
CA VAL A 215 -11.15 -26.75 2.21
C VAL A 215 -10.06 -27.08 1.16
N ASP A 216 -9.97 -26.31 0.08
CA ASP A 216 -8.99 -26.45 -0.98
C ASP A 216 -7.81 -25.45 -0.87
N ALA A 217 -7.72 -24.67 0.21
CA ALA A 217 -6.72 -23.60 0.37
C ALA A 217 -5.27 -24.10 0.16
N GLY A 218 -4.92 -25.25 0.72
CA GLY A 218 -3.60 -25.88 0.54
C GLY A 218 -3.33 -26.39 -0.89
N THR A 219 -4.34 -26.54 -1.74
CA THR A 219 -4.20 -27.01 -3.13
C THR A 219 -3.76 -25.89 -4.08
N PHE A 220 -3.97 -24.62 -3.69
CA PHE A 220 -3.66 -23.43 -4.52
C PHE A 220 -2.39 -22.69 -4.09
N GLY A 221 -1.58 -23.29 -3.21
CA GLY A 221 -0.30 -22.70 -2.77
C GLY A 221 -0.47 -21.51 -1.82
N LEU A 222 -1.55 -21.47 -1.03
CA LEU A 222 -1.68 -20.54 0.09
C LEU A 222 -0.63 -20.87 1.15
N ASP A 223 -0.09 -19.81 1.78
CA ASP A 223 0.89 -19.93 2.86
C ASP A 223 0.28 -20.69 4.05
N ASP A 224 1.05 -21.60 4.65
CA ASP A 224 0.61 -22.43 5.77
C ASP A 224 0.21 -21.56 6.99
N GLU A 225 0.76 -20.36 7.11
CA GLU A 225 0.46 -19.42 8.19
C GLU A 225 -0.99 -18.86 8.15
N ILE A 226 -1.65 -18.89 6.98
CA ILE A 226 -3.06 -18.48 6.81
C ILE A 226 -4.02 -19.64 6.59
N ALA A 227 -3.50 -20.85 6.43
CA ALA A 227 -4.33 -22.03 6.24
C ALA A 227 -5.20 -22.25 7.48
N GLY A 228 -6.52 -22.21 7.30
CA GLY A 228 -7.51 -22.36 8.37
C GLY A 228 -7.93 -21.05 9.06
N PHE A 229 -7.41 -19.89 8.62
CA PHE A 229 -7.78 -18.58 9.18
C PHE A 229 -8.32 -17.63 8.09
N VAL A 230 -9.13 -16.67 8.52
CA VAL A 230 -9.50 -15.51 7.69
C VAL A 230 -8.48 -14.38 7.91
N VAL A 231 -8.44 -13.38 7.04
CA VAL A 231 -7.55 -12.21 7.20
C VAL A 231 -8.37 -10.94 7.15
N SER A 232 -8.06 -10.01 8.04
CA SER A 232 -8.62 -8.66 8.06
C SER A 232 -7.52 -7.66 7.77
N SER A 233 -7.75 -6.74 6.83
CA SER A 233 -6.78 -5.74 6.44
C SER A 233 -7.38 -4.34 6.48
N TRP A 234 -6.65 -3.39 7.03
CA TRP A 234 -6.93 -1.97 7.01
C TRP A 234 -5.89 -1.28 6.15
N THR A 235 -6.32 -0.48 5.20
CA THR A 235 -5.44 0.28 4.30
C THR A 235 -5.79 1.75 4.29
N MET A 236 -4.79 2.62 4.34
CA MET A 236 -4.93 4.07 4.13
C MET A 236 -3.91 4.59 3.12
N GLY A 237 -4.16 5.78 2.60
CA GLY A 237 -3.31 6.43 1.60
C GLY A 237 -4.06 6.81 0.32
N GLU A 238 -5.38 6.57 0.28
CA GLU A 238 -6.22 6.97 -0.85
C GLU A 238 -7.02 8.23 -0.48
N SER A 239 -7.09 9.19 -1.41
CA SER A 239 -7.98 10.34 -1.20
C SER A 239 -9.43 9.86 -1.24
N SER A 240 -10.11 9.94 -0.11
CA SER A 240 -11.52 9.56 0.02
C SER A 240 -12.29 10.56 0.89
N ILE A 241 -13.62 10.49 0.89
CA ILE A 241 -14.45 11.33 1.78
C ILE A 241 -14.16 11.01 3.27
N ARG A 242 -13.69 9.78 3.57
CA ARG A 242 -13.41 9.31 4.94
C ARG A 242 -12.00 9.67 5.41
N GLU A 243 -10.99 9.42 4.57
CA GLU A 243 -9.58 9.71 4.86
C GLU A 243 -9.24 11.20 4.65
N GLY A 244 -10.08 11.91 3.89
CA GLY A 244 -9.81 13.27 3.46
C GLY A 244 -8.87 13.33 2.26
N ARG A 245 -8.48 14.55 1.90
CA ARG A 245 -7.59 14.79 0.76
C ARG A 245 -6.15 14.50 1.18
N GLN A 246 -5.55 13.50 0.56
CA GLN A 246 -4.13 13.21 0.69
C GLN A 246 -3.34 14.23 -0.15
N VAL A 247 -2.53 15.07 0.50
CA VAL A 247 -1.67 16.07 -0.16
C VAL A 247 -0.23 15.96 0.30
N GLU A 248 0.69 16.28 -0.61
CA GLU A 248 2.10 16.39 -0.31
C GLU A 248 2.34 17.47 0.75
N ARG A 249 3.18 17.16 1.73
CA ARG A 249 3.71 18.10 2.71
C ARG A 249 4.93 18.79 2.10
N VAL A 250 4.81 20.11 1.90
CA VAL A 250 5.87 20.94 1.34
C VAL A 250 6.25 22.00 2.37
N PHE A 251 7.54 22.03 2.72
CA PHE A 251 8.12 23.07 3.58
C PHE A 251 9.12 23.85 2.76
N GLU A 252 9.00 25.18 2.75
CA GLU A 252 9.83 26.04 1.93
C GLU A 252 10.38 27.20 2.76
N ALA A 253 11.63 27.57 2.50
CA ALA A 253 12.25 28.76 3.06
C ALA A 253 13.16 29.42 2.01
N SER A 254 13.23 30.75 2.07
CA SER A 254 14.16 31.52 1.24
C SER A 254 15.42 31.88 2.02
N VAL A 255 16.58 31.74 1.40
CA VAL A 255 17.88 32.16 1.94
C VAL A 255 18.43 33.27 1.08
N THR A 256 18.79 34.40 1.68
CA THR A 256 19.43 35.51 0.94
C THR A 256 20.89 35.60 1.34
N SER A 257 21.77 35.36 0.37
CA SER A 257 23.22 35.54 0.47
C SER A 257 23.70 36.49 -0.65
N ASP A 258 24.54 36.04 -1.58
CA ASP A 258 24.86 36.77 -2.82
C ASP A 258 23.72 36.74 -3.85
N GLN A 259 22.88 35.71 -3.80
CA GLN A 259 21.60 35.59 -4.50
C GLN A 259 20.52 35.12 -3.52
N THR A 260 19.26 35.17 -3.95
CA THR A 260 18.16 34.51 -3.24
C THR A 260 18.06 33.06 -3.71
N TYR A 261 18.14 32.14 -2.76
CA TYR A 261 17.96 30.70 -2.92
C TYR A 261 16.65 30.27 -2.30
N ILE A 262 16.06 29.20 -2.82
CA ILE A 262 14.86 28.58 -2.25
C ILE A 262 15.24 27.17 -1.82
N VAL A 263 14.95 26.83 -0.57
CA VAL A 263 15.10 25.47 -0.05
C VAL A 263 13.73 24.91 0.20
N ARG A 264 13.46 23.74 -0.37
CA ARG A 264 12.15 23.08 -0.28
C ARG A 264 12.32 21.63 0.12
N SER A 265 11.67 21.22 1.20
CA SER A 265 11.50 19.81 1.56
C SER A 265 10.13 19.35 1.09
N VAL A 266 10.10 18.23 0.35
CA VAL A 266 8.89 17.59 -0.15
C VAL A 266 8.80 16.20 0.44
N GLN A 267 7.64 15.93 1.01
CA GLN A 267 7.23 14.62 1.51
C GLN A 267 5.86 14.35 0.94
N SER A 268 5.69 13.22 0.29
CA SER A 268 4.37 12.82 -0.18
C SER A 268 3.47 12.42 0.99
N THR A 269 2.31 11.87 0.67
CA THR A 269 1.34 11.41 1.66
C THR A 269 1.84 10.14 2.33
N ASP A 270 1.42 9.93 3.58
CA ASP A 270 1.70 8.69 4.29
C ASP A 270 0.70 7.61 3.86
N THR A 271 1.15 6.36 3.85
CA THR A 271 0.32 5.20 3.51
C THR A 271 0.54 4.09 4.53
N ALA A 272 -0.46 3.23 4.68
CA ALA A 272 -0.32 2.08 5.55
C ALA A 272 -1.16 0.91 5.07
N ASN A 273 -0.61 -0.29 5.21
CA ASN A 273 -1.29 -1.56 5.15
C ASN A 273 -1.05 -2.29 6.47
N LEU A 274 -2.12 -2.55 7.20
CA LEU A 274 -2.10 -3.32 8.42
C LEU A 274 -3.03 -4.50 8.24
N SER A 275 -2.51 -5.71 8.35
CA SER A 275 -3.31 -6.93 8.33
C SER A 275 -3.21 -7.69 9.64
N THR A 276 -4.26 -8.41 10.01
CA THR A 276 -4.24 -9.37 11.11
C THR A 276 -4.77 -10.73 10.65
N ILE A 277 -4.15 -11.79 11.15
CA ILE A 277 -4.70 -13.16 11.02
C ILE A 277 -5.90 -13.27 11.96
N GLY A 278 -7.06 -13.54 11.39
CA GLY A 278 -8.37 -13.56 12.03
C GLY A 278 -9.31 -12.45 11.54
N PHE A 279 -10.57 -12.54 11.96
CA PHE A 279 -11.57 -11.50 11.77
C PHE A 279 -11.36 -10.42 12.83
N GLY A 280 -10.97 -9.22 12.42
CA GLY A 280 -10.68 -8.10 13.30
C GLY A 280 -11.85 -7.13 13.39
N ALA A 281 -12.34 -6.90 14.61
CA ALA A 281 -13.29 -5.84 14.92
C ALA A 281 -12.57 -4.74 15.71
N LEU A 282 -12.53 -3.52 15.16
CA LEU A 282 -11.91 -2.38 15.84
C LEU A 282 -12.67 -2.01 17.12
N ASP A 283 -11.93 -1.64 18.15
CA ASP A 283 -12.43 -1.10 19.40
C ASP A 283 -11.42 -0.09 19.98
N ASN A 284 -11.76 0.57 21.08
CA ASN A 284 -10.86 1.48 21.77
C ASN A 284 -10.77 1.12 23.26
N LEU A 285 -9.55 1.03 23.78
CA LEU A 285 -9.28 0.76 25.19
C LEU A 285 -8.43 1.90 25.75
N ASP A 286 -9.01 2.69 26.64
CA ASP A 286 -8.35 3.82 27.31
C ASP A 286 -7.65 4.82 26.36
N GLY A 287 -8.24 5.06 25.18
CA GLY A 287 -7.70 5.97 24.17
C GLY A 287 -6.83 5.27 23.11
N ILE A 288 -6.47 4.01 23.32
CA ILE A 288 -5.66 3.21 22.40
C ILE A 288 -6.58 2.43 21.46
N GLU A 289 -6.33 2.50 20.16
CA GLU A 289 -7.05 1.68 19.19
C GLU A 289 -6.57 0.22 19.27
N ILE A 290 -7.54 -0.69 19.36
CA ILE A 290 -7.30 -2.13 19.46
C ILE A 290 -8.17 -2.87 18.43
N ALA A 291 -7.85 -4.12 18.17
CA ALA A 291 -8.74 -5.04 17.46
C ALA A 291 -9.09 -6.25 18.33
N GLY A 292 -10.38 -6.53 18.46
CA GLY A 292 -10.85 -7.84 18.88
C GLY A 292 -10.78 -8.80 17.71
N VAL A 293 -9.93 -9.81 17.79
CA VAL A 293 -9.67 -10.77 16.73
C VAL A 293 -10.27 -12.13 17.06
N THR A 294 -11.04 -12.69 16.13
CA THR A 294 -11.61 -14.05 16.23
C THR A 294 -11.16 -14.91 15.05
N PRO A 295 -11.04 -16.25 15.19
CA PRO A 295 -10.60 -17.11 14.08
C PRO A 295 -11.54 -17.09 12.86
N THR A 296 -12.83 -16.86 13.09
CA THR A 296 -13.89 -16.80 12.07
C THR A 296 -14.73 -15.53 12.22
N PRO A 297 -15.35 -15.03 11.15
CA PRO A 297 -16.26 -13.89 11.24
C PRO A 297 -17.54 -14.26 12.02
N PRO A 298 -18.28 -13.26 12.53
CA PRO A 298 -19.62 -13.47 13.11
C PRO A 298 -20.60 -14.09 12.10
N GLU A 299 -21.58 -14.87 12.57
CA GLU A 299 -22.54 -15.60 11.70
C GLU A 299 -23.33 -14.69 10.74
N ASP A 300 -23.53 -13.42 11.11
CA ASP A 300 -24.28 -12.42 10.32
C ASP A 300 -23.38 -11.49 9.48
N TYR A 301 -22.06 -11.73 9.42
CA TYR A 301 -21.13 -10.88 8.67
C TYR A 301 -21.18 -11.20 7.16
N MET A 302 -21.90 -10.37 6.38
CA MET A 302 -22.21 -10.65 4.97
C MET A 302 -21.35 -9.93 3.92
N THR A 303 -20.37 -9.10 4.30
CA THR A 303 -19.65 -8.26 3.34
C THR A 303 -18.28 -8.82 2.95
N THR A 304 -18.14 -9.29 1.72
CA THR A 304 -16.86 -9.32 1.01
C THR A 304 -16.67 -7.98 0.29
N SER A 305 -15.44 -7.49 0.21
CA SER A 305 -15.13 -6.15 -0.34
C SER A 305 -15.25 -6.03 -1.86
N THR A 306 -15.67 -7.10 -2.55
CA THR A 306 -16.29 -7.04 -3.86
C THR A 306 -17.79 -7.13 -3.67
N GLY A 307 -18.54 -6.12 -4.10
CA GLY A 307 -19.99 -6.08 -3.96
C GLY A 307 -20.64 -7.43 -4.25
N ASP A 308 -21.46 -7.88 -3.30
CA ASP A 308 -22.51 -8.89 -3.49
C ASP A 308 -22.08 -10.37 -3.73
N PHE A 309 -20.96 -10.82 -3.16
CA PHE A 309 -20.77 -12.26 -2.90
C PHE A 309 -20.91 -12.57 -1.40
N PRO A 310 -22.12 -12.95 -0.92
CA PRO A 310 -22.33 -13.33 0.46
C PRO A 310 -21.32 -14.36 0.93
N VAL A 311 -20.76 -14.17 2.12
CA VAL A 311 -19.87 -15.12 2.81
C VAL A 311 -20.46 -16.55 2.84
N MET A 312 -21.80 -16.66 2.95
CA MET A 312 -22.56 -17.90 2.80
C MET A 312 -22.36 -18.64 1.47
N ILE A 313 -22.12 -17.93 0.37
CA ILE A 313 -21.82 -18.54 -0.93
C ILE A 313 -20.42 -19.13 -0.93
N VAL A 314 -19.42 -18.46 -0.34
CA VAL A 314 -18.05 -19.00 -0.24
C VAL A 314 -18.02 -20.25 0.63
N TYR A 315 -18.62 -20.21 1.83
CA TYR A 315 -18.79 -21.40 2.67
C TYR A 315 -19.67 -22.48 2.01
N GLY A 316 -20.70 -22.07 1.26
CA GLY A 316 -21.55 -22.97 0.49
C GLY A 316 -20.78 -23.69 -0.62
N MET A 317 -19.90 -22.99 -1.34
CA MET A 317 -19.04 -23.58 -2.36
C MET A 317 -17.96 -24.46 -1.74
N ALA A 318 -17.35 -24.07 -0.61
CA ALA A 318 -16.38 -24.89 0.12
C ALA A 318 -17.01 -26.19 0.67
N GLY A 319 -18.21 -26.10 1.24
CA GLY A 319 -18.97 -27.26 1.72
C GLY A 319 -19.40 -28.19 0.59
N ILE A 320 -19.86 -27.63 -0.55
CA ILE A 320 -20.23 -28.43 -1.73
C ILE A 320 -18.99 -29.05 -2.39
N ALA A 321 -17.86 -28.35 -2.44
CA ALA A 321 -16.60 -28.87 -2.99
C ALA A 321 -16.05 -30.04 -2.16
N ALA A 322 -16.08 -29.96 -0.83
CA ALA A 322 -15.69 -31.07 0.04
C ALA A 322 -16.58 -32.31 -0.17
N VAL A 323 -17.90 -32.12 -0.27
CA VAL A 323 -18.84 -33.22 -0.52
C VAL A 323 -18.68 -33.80 -1.94
N ALA A 324 -18.48 -32.94 -2.95
CA ALA A 324 -18.23 -33.35 -4.32
C ALA A 324 -16.89 -34.07 -4.47
N GLY A 325 -15.84 -33.63 -3.76
CA GLY A 325 -14.53 -34.27 -3.71
C GLY A 325 -14.60 -35.65 -3.06
N ILE A 326 -15.29 -35.80 -1.92
CA ILE A 326 -15.55 -37.09 -1.29
C ILE A 326 -16.35 -38.01 -2.22
N ALA A 327 -17.41 -37.51 -2.86
CA ALA A 327 -18.21 -38.27 -3.80
C ALA A 327 -17.41 -38.69 -5.04
N PHE A 328 -16.57 -37.80 -5.58
CA PHE A 328 -15.69 -38.08 -6.71
C PHE A 328 -14.64 -39.13 -6.33
N PHE A 329 -14.08 -39.10 -5.12
CA PHE A 329 -13.12 -40.10 -4.64
C PHE A 329 -13.77 -41.48 -4.43
N PHE A 330 -15.02 -41.53 -3.94
CA PHE A 330 -15.79 -42.78 -3.82
C PHE A 330 -16.21 -43.35 -5.17
N VAL A 331 -16.56 -42.52 -6.14
CA VAL A 331 -16.91 -42.96 -7.50
C VAL A 331 -15.67 -43.35 -8.29
N SER A 332 -14.59 -42.56 -8.22
CA SER A 332 -13.33 -42.81 -8.93
C SER A 332 -12.62 -44.05 -8.40
N SER A 333 -12.59 -44.28 -7.08
CA SER A 333 -12.04 -45.51 -6.49
C SER A 333 -12.82 -46.77 -6.87
N ARG A 334 -14.11 -46.63 -7.22
CA ARG A 334 -14.96 -47.71 -7.71
C ARG A 334 -14.75 -47.96 -9.21
N SER A 335 -14.53 -46.90 -10.01
CA SER A 335 -14.15 -47.00 -11.42
C SER A 335 -12.73 -47.54 -11.63
N LEU A 336 -11.76 -47.12 -10.82
CA LEU A 336 -10.36 -47.58 -10.85
C LEU A 336 -10.23 -49.07 -10.48
N LYS A 337 -11.14 -49.61 -9.67
CA LYS A 337 -11.21 -51.06 -9.37
C LYS A 337 -11.81 -51.90 -10.50
N ASN A 338 -12.46 -51.26 -11.48
CA ASN A 338 -13.10 -51.90 -12.62
C ASN A 338 -12.37 -51.65 -13.95
N GLU A 339 -11.31 -50.84 -13.97
CA GLU A 339 -10.44 -50.68 -15.12
C GLU A 339 -9.39 -51.79 -15.20
N LYS A 340 -9.22 -52.36 -16.39
CA LYS A 340 -8.15 -53.33 -16.66
C LYS A 340 -6.80 -52.60 -16.57
N GLN A 341 -5.88 -53.10 -15.75
CA GLN A 341 -4.52 -52.57 -15.65
C GLN A 341 -3.83 -52.56 -17.03
N GLY A 342 -3.49 -51.36 -17.49
CA GLY A 342 -2.68 -51.11 -18.70
C GLY A 342 -3.03 -49.78 -19.34
N GLN A 343 -2.08 -48.84 -19.32
CA GLN A 343 -2.17 -47.56 -20.02
C GLN A 343 -2.11 -47.82 -21.54
N GLN A 344 -3.22 -47.64 -22.25
CA GLN A 344 -3.20 -47.53 -23.71
C GLN A 344 -3.13 -46.05 -24.09
N GLY A 345 -1.91 -45.54 -24.23
CA GLY A 345 -1.67 -44.18 -24.72
C GLY A 345 -0.37 -43.57 -24.22
N ILE A 346 0.59 -43.46 -25.14
CA ILE A 346 1.93 -42.84 -25.06
C ILE A 346 2.86 -43.38 -23.95
N ASP A 347 3.96 -43.99 -24.40
CA ASP A 347 5.05 -44.52 -23.57
C ASP A 347 5.71 -43.41 -22.73
N PRO A 348 5.74 -43.53 -21.38
CA PRO A 348 6.33 -42.54 -20.47
C PRO A 348 7.79 -42.19 -20.76
N GLU A 349 8.55 -43.08 -21.41
CA GLU A 349 9.95 -42.80 -21.79
C GLU A 349 10.09 -41.74 -22.90
N ARG A 350 8.99 -41.35 -23.54
CA ARG A 350 8.98 -40.38 -24.65
C ARG A 350 8.60 -38.95 -24.25
N LEU A 351 8.36 -38.69 -22.96
CA LEU A 351 7.99 -37.37 -22.43
C LEU A 351 9.19 -36.71 -21.74
N VAL A 352 9.39 -35.41 -21.98
CA VAL A 352 10.39 -34.58 -21.29
C VAL A 352 9.69 -33.36 -20.70
N GLY A 353 9.93 -33.07 -19.42
CA GLY A 353 9.36 -31.91 -18.73
C GLY A 353 10.25 -30.68 -18.86
N TYR A 354 9.66 -29.53 -19.16
CA TYR A 354 10.33 -28.22 -19.13
C TYR A 354 9.75 -27.38 -17.98
N GLN A 355 10.62 -26.85 -17.11
CA GLN A 355 10.22 -25.91 -16.05
C GLN A 355 10.31 -24.48 -16.60
N THR A 356 9.20 -23.75 -16.61
CA THR A 356 9.19 -22.31 -16.87
C THR A 356 9.42 -21.53 -15.57
N SER A 357 10.55 -20.81 -15.55
CA SER A 357 10.94 -19.72 -14.65
C SER A 357 11.00 -19.96 -13.13
N ALA A 358 12.23 -19.97 -12.59
CA ALA A 358 12.53 -19.71 -11.18
C ALA A 358 13.36 -18.41 -11.10
N SER A 359 12.68 -17.26 -10.95
CA SER A 359 13.34 -15.99 -10.64
C SER A 359 12.30 -15.00 -10.14
N SER A 360 12.40 -14.61 -8.87
CA SER A 360 11.48 -13.79 -8.05
C SER A 360 10.29 -14.58 -7.49
N GLY A 361 10.22 -14.66 -6.15
CA GLY A 361 9.29 -15.50 -5.37
C GLY A 361 7.81 -15.13 -5.49
N GLY A 362 7.25 -15.25 -6.69
CA GLY A 362 5.82 -15.20 -6.98
C GLY A 362 5.32 -16.49 -7.66
N TYR A 363 4.00 -16.61 -7.77
CA TYR A 363 3.19 -17.73 -8.31
C TYR A 363 3.95 -18.73 -9.20
N GLN A 364 4.10 -19.97 -8.72
CA GLN A 364 4.39 -21.12 -9.57
C GLN A 364 3.08 -21.82 -9.93
N THR A 365 2.76 -21.87 -11.23
CA THR A 365 1.64 -22.70 -11.67
C THR A 365 2.12 -24.15 -11.82
N ASN A 366 1.38 -25.12 -11.30
CA ASN A 366 1.67 -26.56 -11.48
C ASN A 366 1.41 -27.06 -12.93
N ARG A 367 1.37 -26.16 -13.91
CA ARG A 367 1.14 -26.50 -15.32
C ARG A 367 2.49 -26.58 -16.05
N GLY A 368 3.26 -27.61 -15.72
CA GLY A 368 4.37 -28.03 -16.58
C GLY A 368 3.81 -28.65 -17.85
N GLU A 369 4.10 -28.06 -19.00
CA GLU A 369 3.77 -28.68 -20.28
C GLU A 369 4.77 -29.80 -20.58
N ALA A 370 4.28 -31.02 -20.76
CA ALA A 370 5.09 -32.15 -21.21
C ALA A 370 5.14 -32.14 -22.74
N GLN A 371 6.35 -32.15 -23.31
CA GLN A 371 6.54 -32.26 -24.76
C GLN A 371 7.11 -33.64 -25.12
N LEU A 372 6.80 -34.08 -26.34
CA LEU A 372 7.40 -35.28 -26.93
C LEU A 372 8.88 -35.01 -27.22
N LYS A 373 9.72 -36.02 -27.03
CA LYS A 373 11.18 -35.91 -27.24
C LYS A 373 11.59 -35.63 -28.70
N ASP A 374 10.67 -35.72 -29.66
CA ASP A 374 10.92 -35.51 -31.10
C ASP A 374 9.64 -35.02 -31.82
N ASP A 375 9.76 -34.02 -32.69
CA ASP A 375 8.67 -33.25 -33.33
C ASP A 375 8.18 -33.84 -34.67
N THR A 376 8.58 -35.07 -34.98
CA THR A 376 8.39 -35.64 -36.33
C THR A 376 6.94 -35.92 -36.73
N ASP A 377 6.00 -35.98 -35.77
CA ASP A 377 4.56 -36.24 -36.02
C ASP A 377 3.64 -35.01 -35.87
N TYR A 378 4.18 -33.83 -35.55
CA TYR A 378 3.37 -32.60 -35.36
C TYR A 378 2.68 -32.12 -36.66
N GLN A 379 3.04 -32.68 -37.82
CA GLN A 379 2.40 -32.37 -39.11
C GLN A 379 1.06 -33.11 -39.37
N GLN A 380 0.67 -34.10 -38.54
CA GLN A 380 -0.51 -34.93 -38.84
C GLN A 380 -1.81 -34.52 -38.13
N THR A 381 -1.83 -33.49 -37.27
CA THR A 381 -3.07 -33.04 -36.60
C THR A 381 -3.30 -31.54 -36.70
N ARG A 382 -3.28 -31.01 -37.93
CA ARG A 382 -3.88 -29.70 -38.23
C ARG A 382 -5.40 -29.80 -38.07
N SER A 383 -5.94 -29.30 -36.97
CA SER A 383 -7.38 -29.29 -36.70
C SER A 383 -8.03 -27.96 -37.14
N VAL A 384 -8.80 -28.04 -38.23
CA VAL A 384 -10.11 -27.43 -38.58
C VAL A 384 -10.54 -26.05 -38.01
N TYR A 385 -9.64 -25.16 -37.57
CA TYR A 385 -9.99 -23.75 -37.25
C TYR A 385 -9.10 -22.70 -37.93
N GLU A 386 -8.15 -23.11 -38.77
CA GLU A 386 -7.38 -22.20 -39.65
C GLU A 386 -8.03 -22.03 -41.05
N GLY A 387 -9.36 -21.93 -41.09
CA GLY A 387 -10.11 -21.67 -42.32
C GLY A 387 -10.99 -20.43 -42.18
N ASP A 388 -10.57 -19.34 -42.83
CA ASP A 388 -11.29 -18.08 -43.10
C ASP A 388 -12.36 -17.64 -42.09
N SER A 389 -11.99 -16.72 -41.20
CA SER A 389 -12.94 -15.75 -40.65
C SER A 389 -12.48 -14.33 -40.97
N THR A 390 -13.37 -13.59 -41.61
CA THR A 390 -13.17 -12.24 -42.10
C THR A 390 -13.14 -11.26 -40.94
N GLN A 391 -12.09 -10.44 -40.93
CA GLN A 391 -11.78 -9.41 -39.95
C GLN A 391 -12.82 -8.26 -40.01
N SER A 392 -13.46 -7.94 -38.88
CA SER A 392 -14.26 -6.71 -38.72
C SER A 392 -13.48 -5.68 -37.89
N PRO A 393 -13.42 -4.38 -38.29
CA PRO A 393 -12.67 -3.36 -37.56
C PRO A 393 -13.36 -2.93 -36.25
N PRO A 394 -12.59 -2.40 -35.27
CA PRO A 394 -13.11 -1.93 -33.98
C PRO A 394 -13.98 -0.67 -34.13
N PRO A 395 -15.03 -0.47 -33.30
CA PRO A 395 -15.81 0.77 -33.33
C PRO A 395 -14.98 1.96 -32.82
N GLN A 396 -14.91 3.01 -33.63
CA GLN A 396 -14.39 4.33 -33.25
C GLN A 396 -15.40 5.09 -32.38
N ALA A 397 -14.90 5.72 -31.32
CA ALA A 397 -15.66 6.68 -30.51
C ALA A 397 -16.10 7.88 -31.36
N THR A 398 -17.36 8.27 -31.23
CA THR A 398 -17.91 9.52 -31.78
C THR A 398 -17.99 10.59 -30.68
N PRO A 399 -17.68 11.86 -30.96
CA PRO A 399 -17.78 12.94 -29.98
C PRO A 399 -19.22 13.46 -29.91
N SER A 400 -19.85 13.40 -28.74
CA SER A 400 -21.12 14.09 -28.47
C SER A 400 -20.83 15.45 -27.82
N THR A 401 -21.09 16.51 -28.57
CA THR A 401 -21.30 17.87 -28.07
C THR A 401 -22.67 17.97 -27.44
N GLU A 402 -22.77 17.99 -26.12
CA GLU A 402 -23.92 18.49 -25.36
C GLU A 402 -23.42 18.88 -23.96
N GLU A 403 -23.67 20.13 -23.55
CA GLU A 403 -23.34 20.66 -22.23
C GLU A 403 -24.18 19.92 -21.17
N GLU A 404 -23.58 18.97 -20.45
CA GLU A 404 -24.19 18.38 -19.25
C GLU A 404 -24.19 19.41 -18.11
N ALA A 405 -25.35 20.04 -17.91
CA ALA A 405 -25.66 20.80 -16.71
C ALA A 405 -25.64 19.85 -15.49
N ALA A 406 -24.83 20.22 -14.49
CA ALA A 406 -24.60 19.44 -13.29
C ALA A 406 -25.83 19.42 -12.36
N CYS A 407 -26.63 18.36 -12.44
CA CYS A 407 -27.46 17.89 -11.34
C CYS A 407 -26.94 16.51 -10.92
N GLY A 408 -26.27 16.44 -9.77
CA GLY A 408 -25.71 15.20 -9.24
C GLY A 408 -26.79 14.24 -8.75
N CYS A 409 -27.39 13.48 -9.67
CA CYS A 409 -28.10 12.23 -9.40
C CYS A 409 -27.54 11.15 -10.32
N ALA A 410 -26.28 10.76 -10.12
CA ALA A 410 -25.70 9.64 -10.83
C ALA A 410 -26.08 8.31 -10.13
N ALA A 411 -27.35 7.90 -10.26
CA ALA A 411 -27.78 6.49 -10.20
C ALA A 411 -29.31 6.36 -10.32
N SER A 412 -29.90 6.69 -11.49
CA SER A 412 -31.18 6.11 -11.97
C SER A 412 -31.68 6.84 -13.23
N ALA A 413 -31.05 6.58 -14.38
CA ALA A 413 -31.68 6.89 -15.67
C ALA A 413 -32.54 5.71 -16.20
N GLU A 414 -32.51 4.56 -15.54
CA GLU A 414 -33.35 3.41 -15.86
C GLU A 414 -34.29 3.08 -14.70
N MET A 415 -35.29 3.94 -14.50
CA MET A 415 -36.62 3.67 -13.92
C MET A 415 -37.20 5.04 -13.55
N GLY A 416 -38.41 5.34 -14.04
CA GLY A 416 -39.06 6.64 -13.89
C GLY A 416 -39.49 6.97 -12.45
N SER A 417 -38.53 7.15 -11.55
CA SER A 417 -38.74 7.62 -10.17
C SER A 417 -38.26 9.06 -10.01
N GLU A 418 -39.16 9.95 -9.62
CA GLU A 418 -38.84 11.28 -9.13
C GLU A 418 -37.81 11.19 -7.99
N CYS A 419 -36.83 12.10 -7.98
CA CYS A 419 -35.82 12.20 -6.93
C CYS A 419 -36.49 12.43 -5.56
N ASP A 420 -36.52 11.40 -4.71
CA ASP A 420 -36.98 11.53 -3.33
C ASP A 420 -35.80 11.85 -2.40
N CYS A 421 -35.56 13.15 -2.19
CA CYS A 421 -34.52 13.68 -1.31
C CYS A 421 -34.71 13.35 0.19
N ALA A 422 -35.81 12.72 0.61
CA ALA A 422 -36.10 12.53 2.03
C ALA A 422 -35.23 11.46 2.73
N MET A 423 -34.62 10.53 1.99
CA MET A 423 -33.88 9.40 2.59
C MET A 423 -32.33 9.51 2.58
N GLN A 424 -31.73 10.52 1.94
CA GLN A 424 -30.27 10.58 1.74
C GLN A 424 -29.53 11.72 2.43
N GLY A 425 -30.19 12.53 3.28
CA GLY A 425 -29.51 13.45 4.20
C GLY A 425 -28.76 14.65 3.58
N ALA A 426 -28.59 14.72 2.26
CA ALA A 426 -28.07 15.89 1.55
C ALA A 426 -28.63 15.93 0.11
N CYS A 427 -29.13 17.10 -0.32
CA CYS A 427 -29.51 17.38 -1.71
C CYS A 427 -28.81 18.64 -2.22
N LEU A 428 -28.31 18.57 -3.46
CA LEU A 428 -27.74 19.70 -4.19
C LEU A 428 -28.87 20.39 -4.97
N CYS A 429 -29.41 21.48 -4.41
CA CYS A 429 -30.45 22.27 -5.08
C CYS A 429 -29.78 23.34 -5.98
N ASP A 430 -29.72 23.09 -7.29
CA ASP A 430 -29.45 24.09 -8.33
C ASP A 430 -30.79 24.65 -8.86
N ALA A 431 -30.81 25.90 -9.33
CA ALA A 431 -31.94 26.54 -10.00
C ALA A 431 -32.49 25.75 -11.21
N THR A 432 -31.72 24.83 -11.80
CA THR A 432 -32.20 23.92 -12.86
C THR A 432 -32.89 22.64 -12.33
N CYS A 433 -32.79 22.39 -11.03
CA CYS A 433 -33.32 21.18 -10.38
C CYS A 433 -34.84 21.27 -10.19
N ARG A 434 -35.60 20.38 -10.84
CA ARG A 434 -37.07 20.29 -10.70
C ARG A 434 -37.49 19.38 -9.55
N CYS A 435 -36.81 19.48 -8.40
CA CYS A 435 -37.12 18.64 -7.24
C CYS A 435 -38.38 19.16 -6.53
N GLY A 436 -39.39 18.32 -6.35
CA GLY A 436 -40.70 18.70 -5.79
C GLY A 436 -40.72 18.90 -4.27
N ALA A 437 -39.62 18.61 -3.58
CA ALA A 437 -39.50 18.68 -2.12
C ALA A 437 -39.43 20.13 -1.62
N ASP A 438 -40.16 20.43 -0.54
CA ASP A 438 -40.28 21.80 0.00
C ASP A 438 -38.93 22.41 0.42
N ILE A 439 -37.93 21.57 0.73
CA ILE A 439 -36.58 22.00 1.11
C ILE A 439 -35.82 22.73 -0.01
N CYS A 440 -36.07 22.39 -1.29
CA CYS A 440 -35.46 23.11 -2.42
C CYS A 440 -36.28 24.34 -2.86
N LYS A 441 -37.56 24.46 -2.47
CA LYS A 441 -38.38 25.65 -2.81
C LYS A 441 -37.95 26.90 -2.04
N GLU A 442 -37.53 26.77 -0.78
CA GLU A 442 -37.05 27.90 0.01
C GLU A 442 -35.69 28.42 -0.51
N GLN A 443 -34.80 27.51 -0.92
CA GLN A 443 -33.48 27.90 -1.45
C GLN A 443 -33.57 28.57 -2.83
N ALA A 444 -34.42 28.06 -3.73
CA ALA A 444 -34.63 28.65 -5.06
C ALA A 444 -35.23 30.07 -5.02
N ASN A 445 -36.13 30.34 -4.06
CA ASN A 445 -36.70 31.69 -3.88
C ASN A 445 -35.72 32.70 -3.26
N SER A 446 -34.63 32.23 -2.65
CA SER A 446 -33.58 33.11 -2.10
C SER A 446 -32.51 33.50 -3.12
N MET A 447 -32.50 32.85 -4.29
CA MET A 447 -31.52 33.05 -5.37
C MET A 447 -32.08 33.81 -6.59
N SER A 448 -33.31 34.32 -6.50
CA SER A 448 -33.96 35.16 -7.54
C SER A 448 -33.79 36.66 -7.29
#